data_AF-A0A5J4TF59-F1
#
_entry.id   AF-A0A5J4TF59-F1
#
_cell.length_a   1.000
_cell.length_b   1.000
_cell.length_c   1.000
_cell.angle_alpha   90.00
_cell.angle_beta   90.00
_cell.angle_gamma   90.00
#
_symmetry.space_group_name_H-M   'P 1'
#
loop_
_entity.id
_entity.type
_entity.pdbx_description
1 polymer ?
#
loop_
_entity_poly.entity_id
_entity_poly.type
_entity_poly.pdbx_seq_one_letter_code
_entity_poly.pdbx_strand_id
1 'polypeptide(L)'
;MKSKDVNLSKLMTLDTDQTVTGYKQFTQSIQADQFIKNNGTDNQLLLANGDTIDKDKLAYEPIENATYQSIAYGMYEQLLWGTLTTQNSRVYISVSVTHSQPSTYWNTAYTVFSIVNNDIKPKFSGTPHNIPLNAFMYNTKQPTTPVVWLNPIAIDCYIDPDGHVKINAICKYFLPDDFCVQVCDSYAIHNQSS
;
A
#
# COMPACT_ATOMS: atom_id res chain seq x y z
N MET A 1 -11.64 73.42 -18.92
CA MET A 1 -11.26 72.12 -18.33
C MET A 1 -10.46 71.37 -19.40
N LYS A 2 -9.14 71.20 -19.25
CA LYS A 2 -8.34 70.46 -20.25
C LYS A 2 -8.73 68.98 -20.14
N SER A 3 -9.23 68.39 -21.22
CA SER A 3 -9.40 66.94 -21.31
C SER A 3 -8.03 66.31 -21.09
N LYS A 4 -7.96 65.35 -20.17
CA LYS A 4 -6.74 64.58 -19.95
C LYS A 4 -6.81 63.42 -20.93
N ASP A 5 -5.96 63.42 -21.95
CA ASP A 5 -5.92 62.32 -22.92
C ASP A 5 -5.57 61.02 -22.19
N VAL A 6 -6.56 60.13 -22.04
CA VAL A 6 -6.37 58.80 -21.46
C VAL A 6 -5.74 57.92 -22.53
N ASN A 7 -4.54 57.41 -22.27
CA ASN A 7 -3.92 56.46 -23.17
C ASN A 7 -4.57 55.07 -23.01
N LEU A 8 -5.50 54.76 -23.91
CA LEU A 8 -6.24 53.50 -23.92
C LEU A 8 -5.39 52.28 -24.34
N SER A 9 -4.20 52.46 -24.91
CA SER A 9 -3.36 51.35 -25.39
C SER A 9 -2.75 50.50 -24.27
N LYS A 10 -2.90 50.91 -23.01
CA LYS A 10 -2.41 50.18 -21.83
C LYS A 10 -3.50 49.42 -21.06
N LEU A 11 -4.72 49.40 -21.58
CA LEU A 11 -5.86 48.70 -20.98
C LEU A 11 -6.08 47.33 -21.64
N MET A 12 -6.62 46.39 -20.87
CA MET A 12 -7.09 45.09 -21.36
C MET A 12 -8.42 45.25 -22.12
N THR A 13 -8.58 44.53 -23.21
CA THR A 13 -9.79 44.45 -24.04
C THR A 13 -10.30 43.01 -24.08
N LEU A 14 -11.51 42.78 -24.59
CA LEU A 14 -12.19 41.47 -24.49
C LEU A 14 -12.09 40.61 -25.75
N ASP A 15 -11.71 41.19 -26.88
CA ASP A 15 -11.92 40.64 -28.22
C ASP A 15 -10.65 40.63 -29.09
N THR A 16 -9.50 40.81 -28.47
CA THR A 16 -8.21 40.76 -29.16
C THR A 16 -7.19 39.95 -28.38
N ASP A 17 -6.24 39.35 -29.10
CA ASP A 17 -5.09 38.70 -28.48
C ASP A 17 -4.20 39.74 -27.80
N GLN A 18 -3.90 39.54 -26.52
CA GLN A 18 -3.14 40.49 -25.72
C GLN A 18 -2.06 39.82 -24.87
N THR A 19 -0.87 40.40 -24.87
CA THR A 19 0.21 40.05 -23.92
C THR A 19 0.11 40.93 -22.68
N VAL A 20 -0.17 40.32 -21.53
CA VAL A 20 -0.27 41.02 -20.24
C VAL A 20 0.95 40.71 -19.39
N THR A 21 1.72 41.73 -19.01
CA THR A 21 2.94 41.56 -18.21
C THR A 21 2.72 41.97 -16.74
N GLY A 22 3.63 41.54 -15.86
CA GLY A 22 3.58 41.79 -14.41
C GLY A 22 2.63 40.85 -13.66
N TYR A 23 2.73 40.83 -12.33
CA TYR A 23 1.91 39.98 -11.47
C TYR A 23 0.41 40.28 -11.63
N LYS A 24 -0.41 39.22 -11.69
CA LYS A 24 -1.87 39.29 -11.77
C LYS A 24 -2.44 38.40 -10.68
N GLN A 25 -3.22 39.01 -9.79
CA GLN A 25 -3.92 38.30 -8.73
C GLN A 25 -5.41 38.38 -9.00
N PHE A 26 -6.04 37.22 -9.15
CA PHE A 26 -7.48 37.07 -9.18
C PHE A 26 -7.92 36.58 -7.81
N THR A 27 -8.72 37.37 -7.12
CA THR A 27 -9.22 37.03 -5.76
C THR A 27 -10.46 36.13 -5.80
N GLN A 28 -10.95 35.83 -7.00
CA GLN A 28 -12.09 34.96 -7.26
C GLN A 28 -11.69 33.90 -8.29
N SER A 29 -12.51 32.85 -8.40
CA SER A 29 -12.31 31.78 -9.38
C SER A 29 -12.27 32.31 -10.81
N ILE A 30 -11.40 31.72 -11.63
CA ILE A 30 -11.28 32.00 -13.05
C ILE A 30 -11.93 30.84 -13.82
N GLN A 31 -12.82 31.17 -14.74
CA GLN A 31 -13.33 30.23 -15.72
C GLN A 31 -12.67 30.54 -17.07
N ALA A 32 -12.05 29.53 -17.66
CA ALA A 32 -11.50 29.58 -19.01
C ALA A 32 -11.78 28.24 -19.69
N ASP A 33 -12.01 28.27 -20.99
CA ASP A 33 -12.22 27.04 -21.76
C ASP A 33 -10.96 26.18 -21.74
N GLN A 34 -9.78 26.81 -21.74
CA GLN A 34 -8.46 26.16 -21.75
C GLN A 34 -7.40 26.99 -21.00
N PHE A 35 -6.44 26.30 -20.39
CA PHE A 35 -5.20 26.88 -19.86
C PHE A 35 -4.01 26.29 -20.62
N ILE A 36 -3.18 27.15 -21.20
CA ILE A 36 -2.00 26.74 -21.98
C ILE A 36 -0.73 27.27 -21.31
N LYS A 37 0.20 26.38 -21.00
CA LYS A 37 1.55 26.75 -20.54
C LYS A 37 2.49 26.82 -21.73
N ASN A 38 2.98 28.00 -22.05
CA ASN A 38 4.00 28.16 -23.09
C ASN A 38 5.23 27.30 -22.77
N ASN A 39 5.73 26.59 -23.78
CA ASN A 39 6.82 25.62 -23.74
C ASN A 39 6.57 24.37 -22.87
N GLY A 40 5.32 24.06 -22.52
CA GLY A 40 4.95 22.78 -21.92
C GLY A 40 4.94 21.64 -22.94
N THR A 41 4.93 20.40 -22.46
CA THR A 41 4.72 19.20 -23.29
C THR A 41 3.26 18.75 -23.24
N ASP A 42 2.84 17.90 -24.17
CA ASP A 42 1.51 17.30 -24.22
C ASP A 42 1.25 16.27 -23.10
N ASN A 43 2.29 15.91 -22.34
CA ASN A 43 2.22 14.89 -21.30
C ASN A 43 2.31 15.47 -19.88
N GLN A 44 2.01 16.75 -19.68
CA GLN A 44 2.13 17.42 -18.38
C GLN A 44 0.79 17.84 -17.78
N LEU A 45 0.65 17.68 -16.47
CA LEU A 45 -0.45 18.23 -15.67
C LEU A 45 0.01 19.52 -14.99
N LEU A 46 -0.79 20.59 -15.10
CA LEU A 46 -0.55 21.87 -14.42
C LEU A 46 -0.94 21.78 -12.94
N LEU A 47 -0.02 22.14 -12.06
CA LEU A 47 -0.23 22.12 -10.61
C LEU A 47 -0.68 23.50 -10.10
N ALA A 48 -1.46 23.51 -9.02
CA ALA A 48 -1.98 24.75 -8.43
C ALA A 48 -0.89 25.68 -7.88
N ASN A 49 0.30 25.16 -7.59
CA ASN A 49 1.47 25.94 -7.17
C ASN A 49 2.22 26.58 -8.37
N GLY A 50 1.79 26.32 -9.61
CA GLY A 50 2.41 26.84 -10.83
C GLY A 50 3.44 25.89 -11.49
N ASP A 51 3.76 24.76 -10.86
CA ASP A 51 4.64 23.74 -11.44
C ASP A 51 3.90 22.81 -12.41
N THR A 52 4.62 21.84 -12.96
CA THR A 52 4.07 20.78 -13.80
C THR A 52 4.57 19.42 -13.34
N ILE A 53 3.77 18.38 -13.57
CA ILE A 53 4.17 16.98 -13.39
C ILE A 53 3.87 16.19 -14.65
N ASP A 54 4.79 15.33 -15.09
CA ASP A 54 4.51 14.43 -16.20
C ASP A 54 3.43 13.41 -15.79
N LYS A 55 2.43 13.21 -16.64
CA LYS A 55 1.33 12.27 -16.40
C LYS A 55 1.84 10.86 -16.13
N ASP A 56 2.97 10.47 -16.74
CA ASP A 56 3.57 9.15 -16.55
C ASP A 56 4.10 8.93 -15.13
N LYS A 57 4.39 10.01 -14.39
CA LYS A 57 4.71 9.91 -12.95
C LYS A 57 3.48 9.60 -12.08
N LEU A 58 2.28 9.68 -12.66
CA LEU A 58 1.03 9.23 -12.05
C LEU A 58 0.67 7.80 -12.47
N ALA A 59 1.40 7.18 -13.40
CA ALA A 59 1.12 5.83 -13.84
C ALA A 59 1.47 4.85 -12.71
N TYR A 60 0.43 4.21 -12.17
CA TYR A 60 0.59 3.04 -11.33
C TYR A 60 0.97 1.86 -12.24
N GLU A 61 2.11 1.21 -11.96
CA GLU A 61 2.56 0.03 -12.69
C GLU A 61 1.43 -1.03 -12.74
N PRO A 62 1.02 -1.52 -13.93
CA PRO A 62 0.14 -2.67 -14.04
C PRO A 62 0.89 -3.89 -13.50
N ILE A 63 0.57 -4.34 -12.28
CA ILE A 63 1.27 -5.49 -11.69
C ILE A 63 0.59 -6.77 -12.21
N GLU A 64 1.04 -7.24 -13.36
CA GLU A 64 0.95 -8.64 -13.71
C GLU A 64 2.21 -9.33 -13.18
N ASN A 65 2.08 -10.03 -12.05
CA ASN A 65 2.94 -11.15 -11.68
C ASN A 65 2.29 -11.89 -10.49
N ALA A 66 1.56 -12.96 -10.79
CA ALA A 66 1.38 -14.05 -9.83
C ALA A 66 2.75 -14.72 -9.68
N THR A 67 3.62 -14.13 -8.87
CA THR A 67 4.96 -14.68 -8.66
C THR A 67 4.83 -15.95 -7.83
N TYR A 68 4.92 -17.13 -8.47
CA TYR A 68 5.27 -18.38 -7.79
C TYR A 68 6.75 -18.30 -7.37
N GLN A 69 7.07 -17.47 -6.39
CA GLN A 69 8.37 -17.49 -5.73
C GLN A 69 8.15 -18.02 -4.32
N SER A 70 8.98 -18.97 -3.89
CA SER A 70 9.04 -19.51 -2.53
C SER A 70 8.82 -18.40 -1.48
N ILE A 71 7.74 -18.51 -0.70
CA ILE A 71 7.06 -17.37 -0.07
C ILE A 71 7.61 -17.01 1.33
N ALA A 72 8.40 -17.85 2.00
CA ALA A 72 9.03 -17.51 3.28
C ALA A 72 10.13 -18.49 3.70
N TYR A 73 11.01 -18.05 4.61
CA TYR A 73 11.76 -18.92 5.52
C TYR A 73 11.12 -18.80 6.91
N GLY A 74 10.55 -19.88 7.42
CA GLY A 74 10.34 -20.08 8.86
C GLY A 74 11.51 -20.86 9.46
N MET A 75 11.94 -20.54 10.69
CA MET A 75 12.81 -21.45 11.43
C MET A 75 11.97 -22.70 11.75
N TYR A 76 12.36 -23.85 11.18
CA TYR A 76 11.74 -25.19 11.33
C TYR A 76 10.49 -25.53 10.48
N GLU A 77 10.47 -25.24 9.17
CA GLU A 77 9.32 -25.59 8.30
C GLU A 77 9.56 -26.73 7.31
N GLN A 78 8.51 -27.54 7.08
CA GLN A 78 8.45 -28.61 6.09
C GLN A 78 7.63 -28.29 4.82
N LEU A 79 6.68 -27.34 4.80
CA LEU A 79 5.97 -26.95 3.56
C LEU A 79 5.07 -25.71 3.74
N LEU A 80 5.22 -24.70 2.90
CA LEU A 80 4.26 -23.58 2.75
C LEU A 80 3.26 -23.95 1.65
N TRP A 81 1.96 -23.94 1.94
CA TRP A 81 0.92 -24.12 0.91
C TRP A 81 0.14 -22.83 0.73
N GLY A 82 0.17 -22.25 -0.46
CA GLY A 82 -0.63 -21.07 -0.77
C GLY A 82 -0.02 -20.12 -1.79
N THR A 83 -0.66 -18.96 -1.91
CA THR A 83 -0.28 -17.90 -2.84
C THR A 83 -0.40 -16.54 -2.19
N LEU A 84 0.56 -15.66 -2.50
CA LEU A 84 0.40 -14.21 -2.35
C LEU A 84 0.16 -13.63 -3.74
N THR A 85 -0.91 -12.87 -3.89
CA THR A 85 -1.22 -12.16 -5.14
C THR A 85 -1.25 -10.68 -4.90
N THR A 86 -0.67 -9.90 -5.81
CA THR A 86 -0.72 -8.45 -5.74
C THR A 86 -1.68 -7.89 -6.78
N GLN A 87 -2.54 -6.97 -6.37
CA GLN A 87 -3.43 -6.24 -7.26
C GLN A 87 -3.70 -4.86 -6.66
N ASN A 88 -3.60 -3.80 -7.48
CA ASN A 88 -3.92 -2.42 -7.10
C ASN A 88 -3.29 -1.98 -5.77
N SER A 89 -1.96 -2.10 -5.66
CA SER A 89 -1.19 -1.79 -4.44
C SER A 89 -1.58 -2.59 -3.21
N ARG A 90 -2.21 -3.75 -3.38
CA ARG A 90 -2.67 -4.57 -2.26
C ARG A 90 -2.15 -5.99 -2.41
N VAL A 91 -1.68 -6.57 -1.32
CA VAL A 91 -1.29 -7.98 -1.23
C VAL A 91 -2.48 -8.75 -0.67
N TYR A 92 -2.88 -9.80 -1.37
CA TYR A 92 -3.84 -10.78 -0.90
C TYR A 92 -3.09 -12.05 -0.52
N ILE A 93 -3.33 -12.52 0.69
CA ILE A 93 -2.68 -13.67 1.30
C ILE A 93 -3.69 -14.80 1.32
N SER A 94 -3.32 -15.96 0.78
CA SER A 94 -4.04 -17.21 0.97
C SER A 94 -3.00 -18.29 1.23
N VAL A 95 -2.59 -18.44 2.48
CA VAL A 95 -1.48 -19.31 2.89
C VAL A 95 -1.88 -20.14 4.10
N SER A 96 -1.49 -21.42 4.09
CA SER A 96 -1.50 -22.31 5.25
C SER A 96 -0.08 -22.78 5.55
N VAL A 97 0.33 -22.66 6.81
CA VAL A 97 1.68 -23.00 7.28
C VAL A 97 1.58 -23.95 8.45
N THR A 98 2.29 -25.07 8.38
CA THR A 98 2.41 -26.02 9.51
C THR A 98 3.69 -25.76 10.28
N HIS A 99 3.57 -25.62 11.59
CA HIS A 99 4.68 -25.46 12.52
C HIS A 99 4.77 -26.69 13.41
N SER A 100 6.01 -27.10 13.71
CA SER A 100 6.32 -28.21 14.59
C SER A 100 7.43 -27.80 15.56
N GLN A 101 7.30 -28.22 16.82
CA GLN A 101 8.23 -27.98 17.92
C GLN A 101 8.66 -26.51 18.03
N PRO A 102 7.71 -25.55 18.15
CA PRO A 102 8.05 -24.12 18.18
C PRO A 102 9.00 -23.77 19.34
N SER A 103 9.01 -24.55 20.43
CA SER A 103 9.89 -24.37 21.61
C SER A 103 9.89 -22.93 22.16
N THR A 104 8.79 -22.20 22.02
CA THR A 104 8.68 -20.78 22.37
C THR A 104 7.51 -20.51 23.31
N TYR A 105 7.73 -19.60 24.26
CA TYR A 105 6.73 -19.13 25.21
C TYR A 105 5.63 -18.26 24.56
N TRP A 106 4.49 -18.17 25.24
CA TRP A 106 3.22 -17.50 24.90
C TRP A 106 3.29 -15.98 24.61
N ASN A 107 4.47 -15.35 24.72
CA ASN A 107 4.63 -13.89 24.63
C ASN A 107 5.72 -13.40 23.66
N THR A 108 6.19 -14.24 22.74
CA THR A 108 7.35 -13.89 21.88
C THR A 108 7.00 -13.22 20.55
N ALA A 109 5.72 -12.92 20.27
CA ALA A 109 5.26 -12.46 18.95
C ALA A 109 5.73 -13.42 17.84
N TYR A 110 5.31 -14.68 17.96
CA TYR A 110 5.75 -15.80 17.12
C TYR A 110 5.55 -15.50 15.63
N THR A 111 6.64 -15.55 14.85
CA THR A 111 6.60 -15.37 13.39
C THR A 111 6.02 -16.63 12.74
N VAL A 112 4.88 -16.49 12.08
CA VAL A 112 4.26 -17.53 11.26
C VAL A 112 5.02 -17.68 9.95
N PHE A 113 5.24 -16.58 9.23
CA PHE A 113 6.06 -16.59 8.02
C PHE A 113 6.58 -15.18 7.74
N SER A 114 7.57 -15.07 6.84
CA SER A 114 8.18 -13.78 6.48
C SER A 114 8.13 -13.57 4.99
N ILE A 115 7.68 -12.40 4.58
CA ILE A 115 7.69 -11.98 3.18
C ILE A 115 9.09 -11.51 2.82
N VAL A 116 9.76 -12.27 1.94
CA VAL A 116 11.13 -11.98 1.52
C VAL A 116 11.20 -10.93 0.42
N ASN A 117 10.15 -10.81 -0.39
CA ASN A 117 10.11 -9.85 -1.49
C ASN A 117 9.87 -8.44 -0.93
N ASN A 118 10.89 -7.59 -1.03
CA ASN A 118 10.87 -6.21 -0.53
C ASN A 118 9.84 -5.31 -1.25
N ASP A 119 9.45 -5.63 -2.48
CA ASP A 119 8.52 -4.79 -3.25
C ASP A 119 7.11 -4.81 -2.65
N ILE A 120 6.77 -5.91 -1.99
CA ILE A 120 5.43 -6.18 -1.45
C ILE A 120 5.38 -6.10 0.08
N LYS A 121 6.48 -5.71 0.75
CA LYS A 121 6.46 -5.39 2.18
C LYS A 121 5.65 -4.11 2.44
N PRO A 122 5.04 -3.94 3.64
CA PRO A 122 4.38 -2.70 4.00
C PRO A 122 5.33 -1.49 3.94
N LYS A 123 4.88 -0.43 3.25
CA LYS A 123 5.58 0.85 3.09
C LYS A 123 4.71 1.95 3.69
N PHE A 124 5.35 2.91 4.36
CA PHE A 124 4.68 3.99 5.09
C PHE A 124 5.19 5.35 4.64
N SER A 125 4.29 6.34 4.52
CA SER A 125 4.66 7.73 4.23
C SER A 125 5.24 8.49 5.43
N GLY A 126 5.09 7.95 6.65
CA GLY A 126 5.64 8.50 7.90
C GLY A 126 6.06 7.39 8.87
N THR A 127 5.70 7.50 10.16
CA THR A 127 6.02 6.49 11.17
C THR A 127 5.41 5.12 10.80
N PRO A 128 6.24 4.06 10.67
CA PRO A 128 5.76 2.71 10.43
C PRO A 128 4.94 2.15 11.59
N HIS A 129 3.98 1.27 11.28
CA HIS A 129 3.18 0.56 12.28
C HIS A 129 2.83 -0.86 11.80
N ASN A 130 2.39 -1.70 12.72
CA ASN A 130 1.95 -3.06 12.40
C ASN A 130 0.54 -3.01 11.78
N ILE A 131 0.33 -3.75 10.69
CA ILE A 131 -0.99 -3.86 10.06
C ILE A 131 -1.66 -5.13 10.59
N PRO A 132 -2.85 -5.04 11.20
CA PRO A 132 -3.55 -6.21 11.71
C PRO A 132 -3.99 -7.13 10.55
N LEU A 133 -3.93 -8.44 10.80
CA LEU A 133 -4.37 -9.50 9.89
C LEU A 133 -5.23 -10.50 10.65
N ASN A 134 -6.27 -10.99 10.00
CA ASN A 134 -7.09 -12.07 10.51
C ASN A 134 -6.50 -13.42 10.11
N ALA A 135 -6.46 -14.36 11.06
CA ALA A 135 -5.98 -15.71 10.81
C ALA A 135 -6.74 -16.73 11.67
N PHE A 136 -6.67 -17.99 11.26
CA PHE A 136 -7.17 -19.12 12.02
C PHE A 136 -6.02 -20.08 12.34
N MET A 137 -5.98 -20.56 13.59
CA MET A 137 -5.08 -21.63 14.02
C MET A 137 -5.86 -22.93 14.20
N TYR A 138 -5.28 -24.02 13.72
CA TYR A 138 -5.71 -25.38 14.03
C TYR A 138 -4.68 -26.01 14.95
N ASN A 139 -5.11 -26.36 16.17
CA ASN A 139 -4.20 -26.78 17.24
C ASN A 139 -4.16 -28.31 17.45
N THR A 140 -4.88 -29.07 16.63
CA THR A 140 -5.00 -30.52 16.78
C THR A 140 -4.72 -31.19 15.45
N LYS A 141 -3.66 -32.01 15.41
CA LYS A 141 -3.25 -32.82 14.27
C LYS A 141 -3.78 -34.24 14.40
N GLN A 142 -4.50 -34.74 13.39
CA GLN A 142 -4.93 -36.13 13.32
C GLN A 142 -4.01 -36.92 12.38
N PRO A 143 -3.48 -38.10 12.80
CA PRO A 143 -2.60 -38.93 11.99
C PRO A 143 -3.39 -39.74 10.95
N THR A 144 -4.09 -39.03 10.06
CA THR A 144 -4.89 -39.57 8.95
C THR A 144 -4.18 -39.36 7.62
N THR A 145 -4.67 -39.99 6.54
CA THR A 145 -4.15 -39.78 5.17
C THR A 145 -5.33 -39.40 4.26
N PRO A 146 -5.44 -38.14 3.82
CA PRO A 146 -4.53 -37.00 4.10
C PRO A 146 -4.57 -36.57 5.57
N VAL A 147 -3.53 -35.87 6.04
CA VAL A 147 -3.48 -35.31 7.41
C VAL A 147 -4.61 -34.30 7.58
N VAL A 148 -5.33 -34.41 8.70
CA VAL A 148 -6.42 -33.49 9.04
C VAL A 148 -6.03 -32.63 10.24
N TRP A 149 -6.24 -31.33 10.10
CA TRP A 149 -6.11 -30.36 11.17
C TRP A 149 -7.51 -29.97 11.68
N LEU A 150 -7.70 -29.99 13.00
CA LEU A 150 -8.98 -29.76 13.66
C LEU A 150 -8.89 -28.59 14.65
N ASN A 151 -10.05 -28.22 15.20
CA ASN A 151 -10.24 -27.21 16.23
C ASN A 151 -9.75 -25.81 15.77
N PRO A 152 -10.40 -25.22 14.75
CA PRO A 152 -10.07 -23.87 14.30
C PRO A 152 -10.38 -22.84 15.38
N ILE A 153 -9.44 -21.95 15.62
CA ILE A 153 -9.55 -20.83 16.56
C ILE A 153 -9.11 -19.57 15.83
N ALA A 154 -9.93 -18.52 15.89
CA ALA A 154 -9.53 -17.22 15.38
C ALA A 154 -8.40 -16.65 16.23
N ILE A 155 -7.35 -16.15 15.58
CA ILE A 155 -6.21 -15.54 16.23
C ILE A 155 -5.95 -14.16 15.60
N ASP A 156 -5.51 -13.22 16.43
CA ASP A 156 -5.06 -11.93 15.92
C ASP A 156 -3.61 -12.07 15.44
N CYS A 157 -3.39 -11.79 14.17
CA CYS A 157 -2.06 -11.66 13.60
C CYS A 157 -1.80 -10.22 13.19
N TYR A 158 -0.55 -9.92 12.89
CA TYR A 158 -0.19 -8.69 12.23
C TYR A 158 1.00 -8.92 11.30
N ILE A 159 1.15 -8.05 10.31
CA ILE A 159 2.40 -7.91 9.56
C ILE A 159 3.14 -6.66 10.05
N ASP A 160 4.41 -6.83 10.41
CA ASP A 160 5.27 -5.70 10.76
C ASP A 160 5.89 -5.04 9.50
N PRO A 161 6.48 -3.83 9.62
CA PRO A 161 7.10 -3.14 8.49
C PRO A 161 8.21 -3.93 7.78
N ASP A 162 8.87 -4.86 8.49
CA ASP A 162 9.93 -5.70 7.93
C ASP A 162 9.39 -6.89 7.13
N GLY A 163 8.07 -7.10 7.14
CA GLY A 163 7.37 -8.14 6.38
C GLY A 163 7.17 -9.45 7.14
N HIS A 164 7.30 -9.45 8.47
CA HIS A 164 7.05 -10.64 9.28
C HIS A 164 5.57 -10.71 9.69
N VAL A 165 4.91 -11.81 9.32
CA VAL A 165 3.57 -12.12 9.81
C VAL A 165 3.70 -12.82 11.16
N LYS A 166 3.18 -12.20 12.20
CA LYS A 166 3.35 -12.63 13.60
C LYS A 166 2.01 -12.79 14.29
N ILE A 167 1.92 -13.78 15.17
CA ILE A 167 0.80 -13.93 16.10
C ILE A 167 0.92 -12.84 17.15
N ASN A 168 -0.16 -12.11 17.41
CA ASN A 168 -0.18 -11.06 18.41
C ASN A 168 0.05 -11.66 19.82
N ALA A 169 1.09 -11.18 20.51
CA ALA A 169 1.44 -11.63 21.86
C ALA A 169 0.35 -11.37 22.90
N ILE A 170 -0.61 -10.48 22.60
CA ILE A 170 -1.77 -10.20 23.47
C ILE A 170 -2.78 -11.36 23.47
N CYS A 171 -2.75 -12.26 22.48
CA CYS A 171 -3.69 -13.39 22.39
C CYS A 171 -3.56 -14.41 23.55
N LYS A 172 -2.58 -14.29 24.45
CA LYS A 172 -2.40 -15.13 25.67
C LYS A 172 -2.68 -16.62 25.44
N TYR A 173 -2.25 -17.15 24.29
CA TYR A 173 -2.49 -18.52 23.90
C TYR A 173 -1.20 -19.33 24.03
N PHE A 174 -1.29 -20.56 24.54
CA PHE A 174 -0.16 -21.47 24.54
C PHE A 174 -0.07 -22.14 23.17
N LEU A 175 1.04 -21.92 22.46
CA LEU A 175 1.28 -22.58 21.17
C LEU A 175 1.55 -24.06 21.42
N PRO A 176 0.77 -24.99 20.85
CA PRO A 176 1.04 -26.42 20.98
C PRO A 176 2.30 -26.80 20.21
N ASP A 177 2.80 -28.02 20.43
CA ASP A 177 3.99 -28.51 19.73
C ASP A 177 3.79 -28.56 18.21
N ASP A 178 2.61 -28.96 17.74
CA ASP A 178 2.25 -29.01 16.32
C ASP A 178 0.99 -28.15 16.09
N PHE A 179 1.04 -27.20 15.16
CA PHE A 179 -0.12 -26.44 14.73
C PHE A 179 -0.07 -26.03 13.27
N CYS A 180 -1.23 -25.69 12.71
CA CYS A 180 -1.35 -25.08 11.39
C CYS A 180 -1.95 -23.68 11.53
N VAL A 181 -1.40 -22.69 10.84
CA VAL A 181 -2.00 -21.35 10.74
C VAL A 181 -2.42 -21.11 9.31
N GLN A 182 -3.67 -20.71 9.13
CA GLN A 182 -4.22 -20.25 7.87
C GLN A 182 -4.41 -18.73 7.93
N VAL A 183 -3.78 -18.02 6.99
CA VAL A 183 -3.93 -16.57 6.81
C VAL A 183 -4.62 -16.33 5.48
N CYS A 184 -5.83 -15.79 5.55
CA CYS A 184 -6.67 -15.43 4.41
C CYS A 184 -7.12 -13.97 4.56
N ASP A 185 -6.19 -13.05 4.33
CA ASP A 185 -6.43 -11.62 4.51
C ASP A 185 -5.60 -10.80 3.51
N SER A 186 -5.56 -9.48 3.66
CA SER A 186 -4.96 -8.59 2.69
C SER A 186 -4.55 -7.26 3.33
N TYR A 187 -3.45 -6.68 2.84
CA TYR A 187 -2.95 -5.40 3.30
C TYR A 187 -2.51 -4.51 2.12
N ALA A 188 -2.58 -3.19 2.31
CA ALA A 188 -2.06 -2.25 1.33
C ALA A 188 -0.52 -2.21 1.40
N ILE A 189 0.13 -2.18 0.25
CA ILE A 189 1.59 -2.01 0.16
C ILE A 189 1.97 -0.61 0.62
N HIS A 190 1.21 0.42 0.25
CA HIS A 190 1.45 1.80 0.65
C HIS A 190 0.38 2.26 1.64
N ASN A 191 0.83 2.66 2.84
CA ASN A 191 -0.04 3.04 3.96
C ASN A 191 0.27 4.47 4.42
N GLN A 192 -0.79 5.20 4.78
CA GLN A 192 -0.64 6.50 5.43
C GLN A 192 -0.33 6.29 6.91
N SER A 193 0.58 7.09 7.46
CA SER A 193 0.77 7.15 8.91
C SER A 193 -0.42 7.87 9.56
N SER A 194 -0.79 7.45 10.77
CA SER A 194 -1.76 8.16 11.62
C SER A 194 -1.16 9.41 12.25
#